data_AF-A0A817PSU7-F1
#
_entry.id   AF-A0A817PSU7-F1
#
_cell.length_a   1.000
_cell.length_b   1.000
_cell.length_c   1.000
_cell.angle_alpha   90.00
_cell.angle_beta   90.00
_cell.angle_gamma   90.00
#
_symmetry.space_group_name_H-M   'P 1'
#
loop_
_entity.id
_entity.type
_entity.pdbx_description
1 polymer ?
#
loop_
_entity_poly.entity_id
_entity_poly.type
_entity_poly.pdbx_seq_one_letter_code
_entity_poly.pdbx_strand_id
1 'polypeptide(L)'
;MFIPGLTAYRFNVARRHINAEGKGVVVDDTITPTIPYDDYQLEHFIEFLVSPNICTDMPFDDKKIHLCTGEILLVPLTIRSLAPQHIIIRYYKYCEEYYGDTFRPLGKSSLFSILNECTAFTRRSLQGLDSFSAEGSTVFDILLSIIDGLSTIGLFLCHFSHFDKAKCSF
;
A
#
# COMPACT_ATOMS: atom_id res chain seq x y z
N MET A 1 -25.38 14.75 -53.43
CA MET A 1 -25.12 15.09 -52.02
C MET A 1 -23.67 14.75 -51.71
N PHE A 2 -22.85 15.75 -51.41
CA PHE A 2 -21.43 15.56 -51.07
C PHE A 2 -21.29 15.74 -49.56
N ILE A 3 -20.78 14.72 -48.87
CA ILE A 3 -20.52 14.79 -47.42
C ILE A 3 -19.01 14.98 -47.26
N PRO A 4 -18.54 16.18 -46.87
CA PRO A 4 -17.11 16.43 -46.70
C PRO A 4 -16.53 15.50 -45.63
N GLY A 5 -15.37 14.90 -45.90
CA GLY A 5 -14.68 13.98 -44.99
C GLY A 5 -15.12 12.50 -45.06
N LEU A 6 -16.07 12.16 -45.93
CA LEU A 6 -16.43 10.77 -46.21
C LEU A 6 -15.58 10.22 -47.36
N THR A 7 -14.58 9.41 -47.03
CA THR A 7 -13.76 8.70 -48.03
C THR A 7 -14.40 7.37 -48.43
N ALA A 8 -14.06 6.88 -49.63
CA ALA A 8 -14.51 5.55 -50.09
C ALA A 8 -14.11 4.43 -49.10
N TYR A 9 -12.96 4.60 -48.43
CA TYR A 9 -12.52 3.70 -47.36
C TYR A 9 -13.52 3.65 -46.20
N ARG A 10 -13.90 4.81 -45.63
CA ARG A 10 -14.84 4.88 -44.50
C ARG A 10 -16.21 4.30 -44.87
N PHE A 11 -16.65 4.54 -46.11
CA PHE A 11 -17.88 3.95 -46.64
C PHE A 11 -17.82 2.42 -46.69
N ASN A 12 -16.72 1.85 -47.22
CA ASN A 12 -16.56 0.40 -47.33
C ASN A 12 -16.38 -0.28 -45.96
N VAL A 13 -15.74 0.38 -45.00
CA VAL A 13 -15.63 -0.10 -43.61
C VAL A 13 -17.01 -0.15 -42.96
N ALA A 14 -17.79 0.94 -43.04
CA ALA A 14 -19.16 0.98 -42.50
C ALA A 14 -20.06 -0.09 -43.13
N ARG A 15 -19.92 -0.33 -44.45
CA ARG A 15 -20.68 -1.37 -45.15
C ARG A 15 -20.34 -2.77 -44.68
N ARG A 16 -19.06 -3.05 -44.44
CA ARG A 16 -18.61 -4.33 -43.86
C ARG A 16 -19.17 -4.54 -42.45
N HIS A 17 -19.13 -3.49 -41.62
CA HIS A 17 -19.68 -3.53 -40.27
C HIS A 17 -21.19 -3.83 -40.27
N ILE A 18 -21.97 -3.15 -41.13
CA ILE A 18 -23.41 -3.41 -41.26
C ILE A 18 -23.69 -4.86 -41.61
N ASN A 19 -22.88 -5.48 -42.48
CA ASN A 19 -23.05 -6.87 -42.86
C ASN A 19 -22.65 -7.86 -41.75
N ALA A 20 -21.68 -7.51 -40.91
CA ALA A 20 -21.16 -8.39 -39.87
C ALA A 20 -21.99 -8.30 -38.57
N GLU A 21 -22.28 -7.08 -38.12
CA GLU A 21 -22.82 -6.81 -36.78
C GLU A 21 -24.26 -6.28 -36.82
N GLY A 22 -24.69 -5.74 -37.97
CA GLY A 22 -26.01 -5.15 -38.16
C GLY A 22 -25.99 -3.62 -38.21
N LYS A 23 -27.12 -3.04 -38.64
CA LYS A 23 -27.25 -1.59 -38.81
C LYS A 23 -27.44 -0.90 -37.46
N GLY A 24 -26.58 0.08 -37.16
CA GLY A 24 -26.71 0.94 -35.97
C GLY A 24 -26.16 0.33 -34.68
N VAL A 25 -25.46 -0.80 -34.78
CA VAL A 25 -24.66 -1.35 -33.67
C VAL A 25 -23.48 -0.42 -33.42
N VAL A 26 -23.29 -0.03 -32.16
CA VAL A 26 -22.16 0.79 -31.73
C VAL A 26 -20.92 -0.09 -31.80
N VAL A 27 -19.92 0.32 -32.58
CA VAL A 27 -18.59 -0.30 -32.53
C VAL A 27 -18.10 -0.10 -31.11
N ASP A 28 -17.88 -1.18 -30.38
CA ASP A 28 -17.19 -1.10 -29.11
C ASP A 28 -15.74 -0.72 -29.42
N ASP A 29 -15.43 0.58 -29.36
CA ASP A 29 -14.07 1.12 -29.46
C ASP A 29 -13.27 0.77 -28.18
N THR A 30 -13.48 -0.43 -27.62
CA THR A 30 -12.50 -1.05 -26.75
C THR A 30 -11.28 -1.29 -27.63
N ILE A 31 -10.43 -0.27 -27.69
CA ILE A 31 -9.02 -0.45 -27.94
C ILE A 31 -8.60 -1.46 -26.88
N THR A 32 -8.61 -2.74 -27.21
CA THR A 32 -7.89 -3.74 -26.43
C THR A 32 -6.45 -3.25 -26.49
N PRO A 33 -5.88 -2.70 -25.41
CA PRO A 33 -4.47 -2.38 -25.45
C PRO A 33 -3.79 -3.72 -25.71
N THR A 34 -3.14 -3.88 -26.86
CA THR A 34 -2.21 -4.98 -27.07
C THR A 34 -1.25 -4.91 -25.89
N ILE A 35 -1.36 -5.86 -24.96
CA ILE A 35 -0.52 -5.96 -23.78
C ILE A 35 0.92 -6.09 -24.29
N PRO A 36 1.73 -5.02 -24.27
CA PRO A 36 3.07 -5.04 -24.82
C PRO A 36 4.10 -5.47 -23.76
N TYR A 37 3.65 -6.04 -22.65
CA TYR A 37 4.48 -6.47 -21.54
C TYR A 37 4.45 -7.99 -21.42
N ASP A 38 5.62 -8.57 -21.19
CA ASP A 38 5.79 -9.98 -20.86
C ASP A 38 5.30 -10.21 -19.43
N ASP A 39 4.56 -11.30 -19.19
CA ASP A 39 3.94 -11.59 -17.89
C ASP A 39 5.02 -11.66 -16.79
N TYR A 40 6.20 -12.17 -17.12
CA TYR A 40 7.35 -12.22 -16.23
C TYR A 40 7.81 -10.83 -15.76
N GLN A 41 7.83 -9.84 -16.66
CA GLN A 41 8.24 -8.48 -16.30
C GLN A 41 7.22 -7.80 -15.39
N LEU A 42 5.93 -8.08 -15.59
CA LEU A 42 4.86 -7.60 -14.73
C LEU A 42 4.94 -8.25 -13.35
N GLU A 43 5.01 -9.58 -13.29
CA GLU A 43 5.10 -10.34 -12.04
C GLU A 43 6.30 -9.88 -11.20
N HIS A 44 7.48 -9.78 -11.81
CA HIS A 44 8.67 -9.27 -11.15
C HIS A 44 8.49 -7.85 -10.58
N PHE A 45 7.77 -6.96 -11.28
CA PHE A 45 7.48 -5.63 -10.76
C PHE A 45 6.49 -5.69 -9.59
N ILE A 46 5.48 -6.55 -9.65
CA ILE A 46 4.53 -6.75 -8.54
C ILE A 46 5.23 -7.32 -7.31
N GLU A 47 6.10 -8.32 -7.46
CA GLU A 47 6.93 -8.86 -6.37
C GLU A 47 7.79 -7.77 -5.73
N PHE A 48 8.41 -6.92 -6.56
CA PHE A 48 9.18 -5.78 -6.06
C PHE A 48 8.31 -4.80 -5.25
N LEU A 49 7.07 -4.55 -5.66
CA LEU A 49 6.15 -3.66 -4.92
C LEU A 49 5.73 -4.23 -3.56
N VAL A 50 5.59 -5.55 -3.45
CA VAL A 50 5.21 -6.24 -2.21
C VAL A 50 6.41 -6.47 -1.30
N SER A 51 7.63 -6.35 -1.81
CA SER A 51 8.86 -6.48 -1.03
C SER A 51 8.87 -5.54 0.20
N PRO A 52 9.36 -6.01 1.37
CA PRO A 52 9.44 -5.23 2.61
C PRO A 52 10.33 -3.97 2.48
N ASN A 53 11.14 -3.90 1.42
CA ASN A 53 11.95 -2.74 1.11
C ASN A 53 11.13 -1.53 0.60
N ILE A 54 9.89 -1.77 0.14
CA ILE A 54 9.00 -0.78 -0.50
C ILE A 54 7.70 -0.60 0.28
N CYS A 55 7.12 -1.70 0.79
CA CYS A 55 5.97 -1.67 1.69
C CYS A 55 6.41 -1.82 3.15
N THR A 56 5.95 -0.94 4.02
CA THR A 56 6.12 -1.11 5.48
C THR A 56 5.08 -2.10 6.00
N ASP A 57 5.49 -3.00 6.89
CA ASP A 57 4.72 -4.17 7.39
C ASP A 57 3.42 -3.85 8.17
N MET A 58 3.02 -2.58 8.27
CA MET A 58 1.82 -2.20 9.02
C MET A 58 0.72 -1.70 8.08
N PRO A 59 -0.21 -2.57 7.63
CA PRO A 59 -1.43 -2.15 6.95
C PRO A 59 -2.33 -1.41 7.94
N PHE A 60 -2.83 -0.24 7.54
CA PHE A 60 -3.71 0.58 8.39
C PHE A 60 -5.19 0.23 8.23
N ASP A 61 -5.59 -0.30 7.06
CA ASP A 61 -6.99 -0.56 6.72
C ASP A 61 -7.10 -1.59 5.57
N ASP A 62 -8.27 -2.21 5.42
CA ASP A 62 -8.53 -3.26 4.41
C ASP A 62 -9.56 -2.79 3.36
N LYS A 63 -9.23 -2.91 2.07
CA LYS A 63 -10.19 -2.69 0.98
C LYS A 63 -11.06 -3.94 0.79
N LYS A 64 -12.38 -3.75 0.82
CA LYS A 64 -13.37 -4.77 0.45
C LYS A 64 -13.59 -4.74 -1.07
N ILE A 65 -13.14 -5.77 -1.77
CA ILE A 65 -13.39 -5.97 -3.19
C ILE A 65 -14.55 -6.96 -3.33
N HIS A 66 -15.63 -6.53 -3.99
CA HIS A 66 -16.74 -7.41 -4.32
C HIS A 66 -16.46 -8.11 -5.64
N LEU A 67 -16.33 -9.43 -5.59
CA LEU A 67 -16.22 -10.26 -6.78
C LEU A 67 -17.59 -10.41 -7.45
N CYS A 68 -17.60 -10.64 -8.76
CA CYS A 68 -18.83 -10.92 -9.51
C CYS A 68 -19.55 -12.21 -9.02
N THR A 69 -18.84 -13.06 -8.28
CA THR A 69 -19.34 -14.27 -7.60
C THR A 69 -20.12 -13.95 -6.32
N GLY A 70 -20.11 -12.70 -5.86
CA GLY A 70 -20.73 -12.27 -4.59
C GLY A 70 -19.81 -12.37 -3.38
N GLU A 71 -18.59 -12.90 -3.56
CA GLU A 71 -17.58 -13.00 -2.51
C GLU A 71 -16.93 -11.65 -2.23
N ILE A 72 -16.55 -11.41 -0.97
CA ILE A 72 -15.87 -10.18 -0.54
C ILE A 72 -14.43 -10.52 -0.22
N LEU A 73 -13.50 -10.03 -1.03
CA LEU A 73 -12.06 -10.15 -0.79
C LEU A 73 -11.59 -8.95 0.03
N LEU A 74 -10.95 -9.23 1.17
CA LEU A 74 -10.25 -8.22 1.96
C LEU A 74 -8.82 -8.11 1.45
N VAL A 75 -8.50 -6.97 0.84
CA VAL A 75 -7.15 -6.68 0.36
C VAL A 75 -6.52 -5.63 1.27
N PRO A 76 -5.43 -5.96 1.98
CA PRO A 76 -4.78 -5.01 2.87
C PRO A 76 -4.27 -3.82 2.09
N LEU A 77 -4.59 -2.61 2.55
CA LEU A 77 -4.05 -1.37 2.00
C LEU A 77 -2.58 -1.24 2.42
N THR A 78 -1.72 -1.87 1.63
CA THR A 78 -0.27 -1.73 1.77
C THR A 78 0.10 -0.26 1.57
N ILE A 79 0.57 0.38 2.63
CA ILE A 79 1.04 1.76 2.58
C ILE A 79 2.36 1.76 1.82
N ARG A 80 2.36 2.38 0.63
CA ARG A 80 3.61 2.70 -0.05
C ARG A 80 4.25 3.88 0.66
N SER A 81 5.43 3.66 1.23
CA SER A 81 6.20 4.72 1.89
C SER A 81 6.74 5.75 0.87
N LEU A 82 6.86 5.35 -0.40
CA LEU A 82 7.50 6.12 -1.46
C LEU A 82 6.50 6.65 -2.50
N ALA A 83 6.73 7.85 -3.01
CA ALA A 83 5.97 8.37 -4.15
C ALA A 83 6.22 7.51 -5.40
N PRO A 84 5.25 7.38 -6.34
CA PRO A 84 5.36 6.54 -7.53
C PRO A 84 6.65 6.74 -8.33
N GLN A 85 7.11 7.98 -8.46
CA GLN A 85 8.37 8.33 -9.10
C GLN A 85 9.60 7.68 -8.44
N HIS A 86 9.66 7.67 -7.10
CA HIS A 86 10.78 7.10 -6.35
C HIS A 86 10.77 5.57 -6.40
N ILE A 87 9.58 4.97 -6.43
CA ILE A 87 9.42 3.52 -6.60
C ILE A 87 10.04 3.09 -7.93
N ILE A 88 9.71 3.80 -9.01
CA ILE A 88 10.24 3.49 -10.35
C ILE A 88 11.76 3.66 -10.41
N ILE A 89 12.30 4.73 -9.83
CA ILE A 89 13.76 4.94 -9.76
C ILE A 89 14.44 3.80 -9.01
N ARG A 90 13.89 3.41 -7.86
CA ARG A 90 14.43 2.34 -7.03
C ARG A 90 14.31 0.98 -7.70
N TYR A 91 13.23 0.74 -8.43
CA TYR A 91 13.05 -0.45 -9.24
C TYR A 91 14.11 -0.57 -10.33
N TYR A 92 14.40 0.51 -11.05
CA TYR A 92 15.47 0.50 -12.05
C TYR A 92 16.84 0.23 -11.44
N LYS A 93 17.13 0.82 -10.28
CA LYS A 93 18.38 0.55 -9.56
C LYS A 93 18.48 -0.90 -9.10
N TYR A 94 17.40 -1.44 -8.56
CA TYR A 94 17.31 -2.85 -8.19
C TYR A 94 17.55 -3.78 -9.39
N CYS A 95 16.94 -3.49 -10.54
CA CYS A 95 17.15 -4.28 -11.75
C CYS A 95 18.61 -4.22 -12.25
N GLU A 96 19.20 -3.03 -12.23
CA GLU A 96 20.61 -2.80 -12.60
C GLU A 96 21.57 -3.57 -11.67
N GLU A 97 21.31 -3.55 -10.36
CA GLU A 97 22.16 -4.18 -9.34
C GLU A 97 22.08 -5.71 -9.33
N TYR A 98 20.87 -6.28 -9.45
CA TYR A 98 20.66 -7.73 -9.30
C TYR A 98 20.75 -8.51 -10.60
N TYR A 99 20.35 -7.89 -11.72
CA TYR A 99 20.21 -8.59 -13.00
C TYR A 99 21.11 -8.01 -14.10
N GLY A 100 21.68 -6.82 -13.93
CA GLY A 100 22.54 -6.18 -14.91
C GLY A 100 21.87 -6.11 -16.30
N ASP A 101 22.56 -6.62 -17.32
CA ASP A 101 22.07 -6.64 -18.71
C ASP A 101 21.15 -7.83 -19.04
N THR A 102 20.93 -8.76 -18.12
CA THR A 102 20.13 -9.98 -18.38
C THR A 102 18.63 -9.73 -18.34
N PHE A 103 18.21 -8.68 -17.64
CA PHE A 103 16.81 -8.33 -17.47
C PHE A 103 16.55 -6.90 -17.91
N ARG A 104 15.59 -6.72 -18.83
CA ARG A 104 15.14 -5.41 -19.27
C ARG A 104 13.83 -5.06 -18.57
N PRO A 105 13.80 -4.08 -17.66
CA PRO A 105 12.58 -3.67 -16.98
C PRO A 105 11.61 -2.93 -17.91
N LEU A 106 10.35 -2.86 -17.48
CA LEU A 106 9.29 -2.13 -18.19
C LEU A 106 9.61 -0.64 -18.33
N GLY A 107 9.03 -0.05 -19.38
CA GLY A 107 9.10 1.39 -19.62
C GLY A 107 8.41 2.19 -18.51
N LYS A 108 8.89 3.42 -18.28
CA LYS A 108 8.37 4.31 -17.22
C LYS A 108 6.85 4.48 -17.30
N SER A 109 6.30 4.70 -18.49
CA SER A 109 4.86 4.86 -18.71
C SER A 109 4.07 3.63 -18.28
N SER A 110 4.52 2.42 -18.63
CA SER A 110 3.89 1.17 -18.23
C SER A 110 3.93 0.98 -16.71
N LEU A 111 5.08 1.25 -16.09
CA LEU A 111 5.22 1.18 -14.63
C LEU A 111 4.30 2.18 -13.91
N PHE A 112 4.17 3.41 -14.43
CA PHE A 112 3.21 4.38 -13.91
C PHE A 112 1.76 3.91 -14.09
N SER A 113 1.43 3.28 -15.21
CA SER A 113 0.10 2.71 -15.44
C SER A 113 -0.21 1.62 -14.42
N ILE A 114 0.73 0.70 -14.18
CA ILE A 114 0.59 -0.36 -13.17
C ILE A 114 0.41 0.25 -11.78
N LEU A 115 1.21 1.26 -11.43
CA LEU A 115 1.08 1.95 -10.14
C LEU A 115 -0.25 2.71 -9.98
N ASN A 116 -0.83 3.20 -11.08
CA ASN A 116 -2.13 3.87 -11.10
C ASN A 116 -3.28 2.89 -10.87
N GLU A 117 -3.23 1.70 -11.48
CA GLU A 117 -4.19 0.63 -11.23
C GLU A 117 -4.07 0.10 -9.79
N CYS A 118 -2.85 -0.08 -9.32
CA CYS A 118 -2.57 -0.50 -7.95
C CYS A 118 -2.70 0.70 -6.99
N THR A 119 -3.90 1.24 -6.79
CA THR A 119 -4.15 2.40 -5.91
C THR A 119 -3.84 2.13 -4.42
N ALA A 120 -2.57 2.30 -4.03
CA ALA A 120 -2.12 2.31 -2.63
C ALA A 120 -2.29 3.71 -2.02
N PHE A 121 -2.76 3.77 -0.77
CA PHE A 121 -2.95 5.01 -0.04
C PHE A 121 -1.58 5.65 0.24
N THR A 122 -1.25 6.73 -0.47
CA THR A 122 -0.03 7.48 -0.19
C THR A 122 -0.19 8.14 1.17
N ARG A 123 0.70 7.84 2.12
CA ARG A 123 0.69 8.47 3.44
C ARG A 123 0.97 9.98 3.27
N ARG A 124 0.02 10.83 3.63
CA ARG A 124 0.38 12.14 4.19
C ARG A 124 0.61 11.91 5.68
N SER A 125 1.82 11.51 6.07
CA SER A 125 2.14 11.31 7.48
C SER A 125 2.30 12.67 8.17
N LEU A 126 1.39 12.99 9.08
CA LEU A 126 1.62 13.88 10.23
C LEU A 126 1.66 13.09 11.55
N GLN A 127 1.48 11.76 11.54
CA GLN A 127 1.27 10.95 12.74
C GLN A 127 2.45 10.02 13.05
N GLY A 128 3.67 10.49 12.80
CA GLY A 128 4.91 9.82 13.21
C GLY A 128 5.48 10.33 14.53
N LEU A 129 4.97 11.43 15.07
CA LEU A 129 5.48 12.01 16.32
C LEU A 129 4.71 11.49 17.56
N ASP A 130 3.40 11.28 17.41
CA ASP A 130 2.54 11.08 18.58
C ASP A 130 2.51 9.62 19.08
N SER A 131 2.64 8.62 18.21
CA SER A 131 2.58 7.21 18.63
C SER A 131 3.83 6.79 19.42
N PHE A 132 5.02 7.18 18.95
CA PHE A 132 6.27 6.88 19.65
C PHE A 132 6.40 7.66 20.96
N SER A 133 5.91 8.92 20.99
CA SER A 133 5.88 9.72 22.22
C SER A 133 4.85 9.18 23.23
N ALA A 134 3.67 8.74 22.77
CA ALA A 134 2.64 8.19 23.65
C ALA A 134 3.09 6.85 24.23
N GLU A 135 3.65 5.96 23.43
CA GLU A 135 4.13 4.65 23.89
C GLU A 135 5.34 4.79 24.82
N GLY A 136 6.26 5.72 24.54
CA GLY A 136 7.33 6.09 25.47
C GLY A 136 6.79 6.59 26.83
N SER A 137 5.78 7.47 26.83
CA SER A 137 5.15 7.97 28.06
C SER A 137 4.54 6.85 28.90
N THR A 138 3.85 5.90 28.28
CA THR A 138 3.18 4.80 29.01
C THR A 138 4.16 3.94 29.81
N VAL A 139 5.38 3.71 29.31
CA VAL A 139 6.42 2.94 30.03
C VAL A 139 6.91 3.71 31.25
N PHE A 140 7.07 5.03 31.14
CA PHE A 140 7.41 5.88 32.28
C PHE A 140 6.28 5.91 33.31
N ASP A 141 5.02 5.95 32.88
CA ASP A 141 3.86 5.89 33.79
C ASP A 141 3.81 4.56 34.55
N ILE A 142 4.11 3.44 33.89
CA ILE A 142 4.23 2.13 34.55
C ILE A 142 5.36 2.11 35.56
N LEU A 143 6.55 2.62 35.22
CA LEU A 143 7.68 2.70 36.14
C LEU A 143 7.37 3.58 37.35
N LEU A 144 6.72 4.72 37.15
CA LEU A 144 6.26 5.60 38.23
C LEU A 144 5.28 4.86 39.15
N SER A 145 4.32 4.11 38.59
CA SER A 145 3.38 3.33 39.40
C SER A 145 4.06 2.25 40.26
N ILE A 146 5.15 1.64 39.76
CA ILE A 146 5.94 0.65 40.51
C ILE A 146 6.72 1.34 41.64
N ILE A 147 7.33 2.50 41.35
CA ILE A 147 8.05 3.29 42.35
C ILE A 147 7.10 3.76 43.46
N ASP A 148 5.91 4.24 43.11
CA ASP A 148 4.89 4.64 44.08
C ASP A 148 4.43 3.45 44.92
N GLY A 149 4.20 2.28 44.30
CA GLY A 149 3.89 1.04 44.99
C GLY A 149 4.96 0.65 46.02
N LEU A 150 6.24 0.68 45.61
CA LEU A 150 7.38 0.42 46.50
C LEU A 150 7.52 1.48 47.60
N SER A 151 7.24 2.75 47.30
CA SER A 151 7.23 3.84 48.28
C SER A 151 6.16 3.63 49.36
N THR A 152 4.94 3.24 48.97
CA THR A 152 3.90 2.86 49.95
C THR A 152 4.33 1.68 50.81
N ILE A 153 4.95 0.64 50.24
CA ILE A 153 5.42 -0.53 51.01
C ILE A 153 6.56 -0.13 51.95
N GLY A 154 7.48 0.73 51.50
CA GLY A 154 8.56 1.29 52.32
C GLY A 154 8.04 2.16 53.47
N LEU A 155 7.02 2.99 53.22
CA LEU A 155 6.35 3.77 54.26
C LEU A 155 5.67 2.85 55.29
N PHE A 156 5.02 1.78 54.86
CA PHE A 156 4.41 0.79 55.76
C PHE A 156 5.45 0.07 56.62
N LEU A 157 6.63 -0.26 56.09
CA LEU A 157 7.73 -0.87 56.84
C LEU A 157 8.40 0.11 57.81
N CYS A 158 8.52 1.39 57.44
CA CYS A 158 8.98 2.45 58.35
C CYS A 158 7.96 2.73 59.48
N HIS A 159 6.66 2.63 59.20
CA HIS A 159 5.63 2.80 60.23
C HIS A 159 5.54 1.60 61.18
N PHE A 160 5.82 0.37 60.69
CA PHE A 160 5.86 -0.83 61.53
C PHE A 160 7.12 -0.89 62.42
N SER A 161 8.28 -0.50 61.89
CA SER A 161 9.53 -0.47 62.66
C SER A 161 9.57 0.60 63.76
N HIS A 162 8.65 1.57 63.75
CA HIS A 162 8.46 2.54 64.83
C HIS A 162 7.48 2.08 65.92
N PHE A 163 6.63 1.08 65.67
CA PHE A 163 5.68 0.55 66.66
C PHE A 163 6.26 -0.60 67.51
N ASP A 164 7.19 -1.39 66.98
CA ASP A 164 7.82 -2.50 67.71
C ASP A 164 8.89 -2.07 68.74
N LYS A 165 9.33 -0.81 68.74
CA LYS A 165 10.28 -0.29 69.76
C LYS A 165 9.63 0.30 71.01
N ALA A 166 8.30 0.38 71.10
CA ALA A 166 7.61 1.05 72.21
C ALA A 166 6.94 0.11 73.24
N LYS A 167 7.08 -1.21 73.11
CA LYS A 167 6.61 -2.17 74.12
C LYS A 167 7.64 -3.26 74.33
N CYS A 168 8.53 -3.06 75.29
CA CYS A 168 9.11 -4.07 76.19
C CYS A 168 10.43 -3.54 76.75
N SER A 169 10.41 -2.97 77.96
CA SER A 169 11.44 -3.18 78.99
C SER A 169 10.87 -2.73 80.33
N PHE A 170 10.75 -3.69 81.25
CA PHE A 170 10.76 -3.44 82.70
C PHE A 170 12.13 -2.93 83.14
#